data_AF-A0A6H5GGS7-F1
#
_entry.id   AF-A0A6H5GGS7-F1
#
_cell.length_a   1.000
_cell.length_b   1.000
_cell.length_c   1.000
_cell.angle_alpha   90.00
_cell.angle_beta   90.00
_cell.angle_gamma   90.00
#
_symmetry.space_group_name_H-M   'P 1'
#
loop_
_entity.id
_entity.type
_entity.pdbx_description
1 polymer ?
#
loop_
_entity_poly.entity_id
_entity_poly.type
_entity_poly.pdbx_seq_one_letter_code
_entity_poly.pdbx_strand_id
1 'polypeptide(L)'
;MSAILEEEFQSKLDLALSLLQDLADIEQKGVSGVNKLRSKIEQDLVFLNKVKQSGNLKKEHLASSNIHHYSAIVSYVKQSENCVSLLEVFKYEDEDAGKKKISVDVVSCGKSKWTKVIARNPKALSQILKDKELYACKTAVEKFQGIVDAIGGPGEQQRAKSLSPRIHVVDDVPCTSLSLGGQIKSRSLIIFGTGQAIHAITVTANTSFVRAAQQQGVRFDVLFHEARALTERKEIH
;
A
#
# COMPACT_ATOMS: atom_id res chain seq x y z
N MET A 1 -1.43 -1.83 27.35
CA MET A 1 -2.10 -2.09 26.06
C MET A 1 -3.59 -2.17 26.33
N SER A 2 -4.46 -1.47 25.59
CA SER A 2 -5.91 -1.54 25.86
C SER A 2 -6.46 -2.91 25.42
N ALA A 3 -7.41 -3.47 26.17
CA ALA A 3 -8.02 -4.77 25.87
C ALA A 3 -8.58 -4.84 24.43
N ILE A 4 -9.15 -3.74 23.95
CA ILE A 4 -9.68 -3.59 22.59
C ILE A 4 -8.60 -3.78 21.51
N LEU A 5 -7.39 -3.25 21.75
CA LEU A 5 -6.30 -3.33 20.78
C LEU A 5 -5.76 -4.77 20.65
N GLU A 6 -5.73 -5.49 21.77
CA GLU A 6 -5.32 -6.90 21.82
C GLU A 6 -6.36 -7.80 21.13
N GLU A 7 -7.65 -7.53 21.35
CA GLU A 7 -8.74 -8.24 20.68
C GLU A 7 -8.71 -8.02 19.16
N GLU A 8 -8.51 -6.77 18.71
CA GLU A 8 -8.40 -6.46 17.27
C GLU A 8 -7.17 -7.12 16.63
N PHE A 9 -6.05 -7.18 17.36
CA PHE A 9 -4.86 -7.91 16.93
C PHE A 9 -5.13 -9.41 16.79
N GLN A 10 -5.76 -10.02 17.79
CA GLN A 10 -6.07 -11.45 17.78
C GLN A 10 -7.04 -11.80 16.64
N SER A 11 -8.08 -10.99 16.44
CA SER A 11 -9.03 -11.16 15.34
C SER A 11 -8.33 -11.16 13.96
N LYS A 12 -7.32 -10.29 13.77
CA LYS A 12 -6.52 -10.26 12.54
C LYS A 12 -5.63 -11.49 12.37
N LEU A 13 -5.04 -11.98 13.45
CA LEU A 13 -4.26 -13.23 13.43
C LEU A 13 -5.14 -14.41 13.05
N ASP A 14 -6.29 -14.56 13.71
CA ASP A 14 -7.21 -15.68 13.48
C ASP A 14 -7.71 -15.68 12.03
N LEU A 15 -8.08 -14.50 11.52
CA LEU A 15 -8.47 -14.35 10.11
C LEU A 15 -7.33 -14.69 9.17
N ALA A 16 -6.11 -14.22 9.42
CA ALA A 16 -4.97 -14.56 8.56
C ALA A 16 -4.68 -16.07 8.53
N LEU A 17 -4.77 -16.76 9.68
CA LEU A 17 -4.60 -18.20 9.77
C LEU A 17 -5.72 -18.97 9.04
N SER A 18 -6.97 -18.53 9.17
CA SER A 18 -8.09 -19.14 8.44
C SER A 18 -7.93 -18.99 6.93
N LEU A 19 -7.42 -17.84 6.46
CA LEU A 19 -7.14 -17.64 5.03
C LEU A 19 -6.03 -18.57 4.52
N LEU A 20 -5.01 -18.87 5.32
CA LEU A 20 -3.97 -19.82 4.92
C LEU A 20 -4.53 -21.24 4.75
N GLN A 21 -5.47 -21.63 5.61
CA GLN A 21 -6.20 -22.90 5.46
C GLN A 21 -7.04 -22.91 4.18
N ASP A 22 -7.82 -21.85 3.94
CA ASP A 22 -8.64 -21.70 2.74
C ASP A 22 -7.82 -21.77 1.44
N LEU A 23 -6.59 -21.27 1.45
CA LEU A 23 -5.70 -21.34 0.29
C LEU A 23 -5.25 -22.76 -0.02
N ALA A 24 -5.19 -23.67 0.95
CA ALA A 24 -4.87 -25.08 0.70
C ALA A 24 -5.95 -25.74 -0.18
N ASP A 25 -7.23 -25.46 0.09
CA ASP A 25 -8.34 -25.97 -0.72
C ASP A 25 -8.35 -25.38 -2.13
N ILE A 26 -7.98 -24.11 -2.27
CA ILE A 26 -7.87 -23.44 -3.57
C ILE A 26 -6.68 -24.00 -4.38
N GLU A 27 -5.57 -24.33 -3.72
CA GLU A 27 -4.40 -24.95 -4.36
C GLU A 27 -4.73 -26.32 -4.96
N GLN A 28 -5.55 -27.12 -4.27
CA GLN A 28 -6.00 -28.42 -4.78
C GLN A 28 -6.82 -28.32 -6.08
N LYS A 29 -7.45 -27.18 -6.34
CA LYS A 29 -8.19 -26.90 -7.59
C LYS A 29 -7.26 -26.53 -8.76
N GLY A 30 -5.94 -26.55 -8.59
CA GLY A 30 -4.97 -26.24 -9.63
C GLY A 30 -4.84 -24.75 -9.96
N VAL A 31 -5.32 -23.86 -9.08
CA VAL A 31 -5.24 -22.41 -9.29
C VAL A 31 -3.79 -21.95 -9.17
N SER A 32 -3.29 -21.29 -10.21
CA SER A 32 -1.93 -20.76 -10.21
C SER A 32 -1.81 -19.50 -9.32
N GLY A 33 -0.63 -19.23 -8.77
CA GLY A 33 -0.40 -18.02 -7.98
C GLY A 33 -0.90 -18.04 -6.53
N VAL A 34 -1.49 -19.15 -6.06
CA VAL A 34 -1.86 -19.36 -4.64
C VAL A 34 -0.68 -19.11 -3.70
N ASN A 35 0.50 -19.65 -4.04
CA ASN A 35 1.73 -19.43 -3.29
C ASN A 35 2.11 -17.94 -3.16
N LYS A 36 1.79 -17.09 -4.14
CA LYS A 36 2.05 -15.65 -4.06
C LYS A 36 1.16 -14.96 -3.02
N LEU A 37 -0.12 -15.34 -2.97
CA LEU A 37 -1.05 -14.80 -1.98
C LEU A 37 -0.72 -15.32 -0.58
N ARG A 38 -0.37 -16.61 -0.45
CA ARG A 38 0.14 -17.23 0.78
C ARG A 38 1.32 -16.45 1.36
N SER A 39 2.38 -16.24 0.57
CA SER A 39 3.56 -15.50 1.04
C SER A 39 3.25 -14.05 1.44
N LYS A 40 2.23 -13.42 0.86
CA LYS A 40 1.79 -12.07 1.25
C LYS A 40 1.07 -12.06 2.61
N ILE A 41 0.19 -13.04 2.85
CA ILE A 41 -0.47 -13.22 4.16
C ILE A 41 0.57 -13.51 5.24
N GLU A 42 1.52 -14.41 4.97
CA GLU A 42 2.62 -14.74 5.88
C GLU A 42 3.50 -13.52 6.21
N GLN A 43 3.81 -12.68 5.21
CA GLN A 43 4.56 -11.44 5.43
C GLN A 43 3.80 -10.46 6.33
N ASP A 44 2.47 -10.36 6.19
CA ASP A 44 1.64 -9.49 7.04
C ASP A 44 1.56 -10.05 8.47
N LEU A 45 1.48 -11.38 8.64
CA LEU A 45 1.60 -12.06 9.94
C LEU A 45 2.95 -11.79 10.61
N VAL A 46 4.05 -11.87 9.87
CA VAL A 46 5.39 -11.54 10.37
C VAL A 46 5.46 -10.08 10.80
N PHE A 47 4.87 -9.16 10.04
CA PHE A 47 4.80 -7.75 10.40
C PHE A 47 4.02 -7.55 11.71
N LEU A 48 2.80 -8.09 11.80
CA LEU A 48 1.96 -7.98 13.00
C LEU A 48 2.66 -8.52 14.24
N ASN A 49 3.25 -9.71 14.15
CA ASN A 49 3.98 -10.32 15.27
C ASN A 49 5.20 -9.49 15.68
N LYS A 50 5.97 -8.95 14.74
CA LYS A 50 7.12 -8.07 15.05
C LYS A 50 6.68 -6.80 15.77
N VAL A 51 5.58 -6.19 15.35
CA VAL A 51 5.03 -4.98 16.00
C VAL A 51 4.54 -5.29 17.41
N LYS A 52 3.95 -6.46 17.65
CA LYS A 52 3.56 -6.89 19.00
C LYS A 52 4.78 -7.13 19.90
N GLN A 53 5.79 -7.83 19.38
CA GLN A 53 7.03 -8.14 20.12
C GLN A 53 7.84 -6.88 20.49
N SER A 54 7.76 -5.81 19.69
CA SER A 54 8.44 -4.54 20.02
C SER A 54 7.78 -3.77 21.17
N GLY A 55 6.62 -4.22 21.66
CA GLY A 55 5.85 -3.53 22.71
C GLY A 55 5.20 -2.22 22.26
N ASN A 56 5.32 -1.85 20.99
CA ASN A 56 4.84 -0.58 20.43
C ASN A 56 3.61 -0.80 19.53
N LEU A 57 2.72 -1.70 19.92
CA LEU A 57 1.50 -1.96 19.18
C LEU A 57 0.58 -0.73 19.25
N LYS A 58 0.21 -0.21 18.08
CA LYS A 58 -0.69 0.93 17.88
C LYS A 58 -1.79 0.54 16.91
N LYS A 59 -2.94 1.19 17.06
CA LYS A 59 -4.10 1.01 16.16
C LYS A 59 -3.76 1.23 14.69
N GLU A 60 -2.84 2.14 14.41
CA GLU A 60 -2.36 2.44 13.06
C GLU A 60 -1.70 1.23 12.38
N HIS A 61 -0.97 0.40 13.13
CA HIS A 61 -0.35 -0.83 12.60
C HIS A 61 -1.39 -1.90 12.26
N LEU A 62 -2.45 -2.00 13.07
CA LEU A 62 -3.58 -2.88 12.77
C LEU A 62 -4.34 -2.36 11.55
N ALA A 63 -4.62 -1.06 11.49
CA ALA A 63 -5.30 -0.43 10.38
C ALA A 63 -4.54 -0.58 9.05
N SER A 64 -3.20 -0.55 9.07
CA SER A 64 -2.36 -0.72 7.88
C SER A 64 -2.25 -2.16 7.37
N SER A 65 -2.67 -3.16 8.15
CA SER A 65 -2.60 -4.57 7.72
C SER A 65 -3.56 -4.85 6.56
N ASN A 66 -3.06 -5.65 5.62
CA ASN A 66 -3.74 -6.03 4.38
C ASN A 66 -4.57 -7.32 4.51
N ILE A 67 -4.64 -7.95 5.69
CA ILE A 67 -5.41 -9.18 5.92
C ILE A 67 -6.86 -9.08 5.40
N HIS A 68 -7.53 -7.95 5.60
CA HIS A 68 -8.88 -7.74 5.06
C HIS A 68 -8.93 -7.81 3.53
N HIS A 69 -7.90 -7.32 2.84
CA HIS A 69 -7.83 -7.39 1.39
C HIS A 69 -7.63 -8.84 0.91
N TYR A 70 -6.75 -9.58 1.57
CA TYR A 70 -6.56 -11.00 1.27
C TYR A 70 -7.83 -11.80 1.54
N SER A 71 -8.56 -11.48 2.62
CA SER A 71 -9.86 -12.09 2.92
C SER A 71 -10.84 -11.91 1.78
N ALA A 72 -10.98 -10.70 1.25
CA ALA A 72 -11.88 -10.45 0.14
C ALA A 72 -11.47 -11.19 -1.13
N ILE A 73 -10.17 -11.34 -1.41
CA ILE A 73 -9.70 -12.14 -2.55
C ILE A 73 -10.13 -13.60 -2.36
N VAL A 74 -9.85 -14.19 -1.20
CA VAL A 74 -10.21 -15.59 -0.91
C VAL A 74 -11.72 -15.80 -0.97
N SER A 75 -12.51 -14.91 -0.37
CA SER A 75 -13.98 -14.98 -0.44
C SER A 75 -14.49 -14.90 -1.87
N TYR A 76 -13.94 -14.00 -2.71
CA TYR A 76 -14.29 -13.91 -4.12
C TYR A 76 -13.96 -15.19 -4.87
N VAL A 77 -12.76 -15.74 -4.66
CA VAL A 77 -12.32 -16.98 -5.33
C VAL A 77 -13.22 -18.16 -4.96
N LYS A 78 -13.61 -18.27 -3.68
CA LYS A 78 -14.56 -19.29 -3.21
C LYS A 78 -15.93 -19.20 -3.89
N GLN A 79 -16.36 -18.00 -4.27
CA GLN A 79 -17.65 -17.75 -4.94
C GLN A 79 -17.53 -17.76 -6.48
N SER A 80 -16.33 -17.61 -7.02
CA SER A 80 -16.11 -17.54 -8.46
C SER A 80 -16.08 -18.92 -9.09
N GLU A 81 -16.71 -19.05 -10.26
CA GLU A 81 -16.57 -20.23 -11.10
C GLU A 81 -15.23 -20.17 -11.86
N ASN A 82 -14.50 -21.29 -11.88
CA ASN A 82 -13.32 -21.51 -12.73
C ASN A 82 -12.22 -20.44 -12.59
N CYS A 83 -11.77 -20.20 -11.35
CA CYS A 83 -10.56 -19.42 -11.10
C CYS A 83 -9.33 -20.12 -11.73
N VAL A 84 -8.51 -19.36 -12.45
CA VAL A 84 -7.32 -19.86 -13.17
C VAL A 84 -6.04 -19.39 -12.48
N SER A 85 -6.01 -18.14 -12.04
CA SER A 85 -4.85 -17.57 -11.38
C SER A 85 -5.18 -16.48 -10.37
N LEU A 86 -4.30 -16.37 -9.37
CA LEU A 86 -4.27 -15.29 -8.39
C LEU A 86 -3.03 -14.43 -8.58
N LEU A 87 -3.20 -13.11 -8.45
CA LEU A 87 -2.12 -12.12 -8.50
C LEU A 87 -1.24 -12.29 -9.76
N GLU A 88 -1.88 -12.50 -10.91
CA GLU A 88 -1.19 -12.64 -12.20
C GLU A 88 -0.73 -11.26 -12.70
N VAL A 89 0.53 -11.20 -13.13
CA VAL A 89 1.15 -9.96 -13.60
C VAL A 89 1.27 -10.04 -15.12
N PHE A 90 0.50 -9.22 -15.81
CA PHE A 90 0.55 -9.08 -17.26
C PHE A 90 1.52 -7.96 -17.61
N LYS A 91 2.40 -8.21 -18.58
CA LYS A 91 3.32 -7.22 -19.13
C LYS A 91 2.73 -6.72 -20.44
N TYR A 92 2.75 -5.41 -20.65
CA TYR A 92 2.27 -4.79 -21.88
C TYR A 92 3.20 -3.64 -22.26
N GLU A 93 3.14 -3.21 -23.51
CA GLU A 93 3.90 -2.08 -24.01
C GLU A 93 2.93 -0.92 -24.24
N ASP A 94 3.24 0.21 -23.61
CA ASP A 94 2.46 1.44 -23.69
C ASP A 94 3.19 2.38 -24.65
N GLU A 95 2.48 2.92 -25.64
CA GLU A 95 3.07 3.72 -26.72
C GLU A 95 3.84 4.95 -26.19
N ASP A 96 3.34 5.57 -25.13
CA ASP A 96 3.94 6.77 -24.54
C ASP A 96 4.93 6.46 -23.40
N ALA A 97 4.68 5.36 -22.68
CA ALA A 97 5.32 5.12 -21.38
C ALA A 97 6.14 3.81 -21.31
N GLY A 98 6.30 3.13 -22.45
CA GLY A 98 7.13 1.93 -22.65
C GLY A 98 6.59 0.68 -21.96
N LYS A 99 7.48 -0.27 -21.62
CA LYS A 99 7.10 -1.54 -20.98
C LYS A 99 6.47 -1.31 -19.61
N LYS A 100 5.19 -1.66 -19.48
CA LYS A 100 4.39 -1.62 -18.25
C LYS A 100 4.02 -3.01 -17.77
N LYS A 101 3.51 -3.04 -16.54
CA LYS A 101 2.95 -4.24 -15.92
C LYS A 101 1.68 -3.90 -15.18
N ILE A 102 0.70 -4.78 -15.26
CA ILE A 102 -0.54 -4.73 -14.48
C ILE A 102 -0.67 -6.01 -13.66
N SER A 103 -0.98 -5.86 -12.37
CA SER A 103 -1.32 -6.98 -11.51
C SER A 103 -2.84 -7.09 -11.43
N VAL A 104 -3.36 -8.27 -11.76
CA VAL A 104 -4.78 -8.65 -11.67
C VAL A 104 -4.94 -9.60 -10.50
N ASP A 105 -5.91 -9.35 -9.64
CA ASP A 105 -6.01 -10.08 -8.38
C ASP A 105 -6.55 -11.49 -8.60
N VAL A 106 -7.57 -11.62 -9.44
CA VAL A 106 -8.19 -12.91 -9.80
C VAL A 106 -8.44 -12.95 -11.30
N VAL A 107 -7.96 -13.99 -11.96
CA VAL A 107 -8.28 -14.30 -13.36
C VAL A 107 -9.12 -15.57 -13.39
N SER A 108 -10.26 -15.53 -14.09
CA SER A 108 -11.20 -16.66 -14.16
C SER A 108 -11.69 -16.89 -15.60
N CYS A 109 -12.49 -17.95 -15.78
CA CYS A 109 -13.17 -18.27 -17.04
C CYS A 109 -12.20 -18.39 -18.23
N GLY A 110 -11.12 -19.17 -18.06
CA GLY A 110 -10.14 -19.35 -19.14
C GLY A 110 -9.41 -18.07 -19.55
N LYS A 111 -9.20 -17.14 -18.60
CA LYS A 111 -8.59 -15.81 -18.79
C LYS A 111 -9.44 -14.77 -19.51
N SER A 112 -10.72 -15.03 -19.72
CA SER A 112 -11.66 -14.03 -20.28
C SER A 112 -12.20 -13.04 -19.25
N LYS A 113 -12.14 -13.37 -17.95
CA LYS A 113 -12.63 -12.50 -16.87
C LYS A 113 -11.51 -12.12 -15.90
N TRP A 114 -11.31 -10.81 -15.76
CA TRP A 114 -10.23 -10.22 -14.96
C TRP A 114 -10.87 -9.42 -13.84
N THR A 115 -10.59 -9.79 -12.60
CA THR A 115 -11.18 -9.14 -11.43
C THR A 115 -10.11 -8.51 -10.58
N LYS A 116 -10.30 -7.24 -10.30
CA LYS A 116 -9.52 -6.50 -9.30
C LYS A 116 -10.36 -6.39 -8.04
N VAL A 117 -9.92 -7.03 -6.97
CA VAL A 117 -10.68 -7.13 -5.73
C VAL A 117 -10.49 -5.84 -4.96
N ILE A 118 -11.50 -4.97 -5.02
CA ILE A 118 -11.46 -3.68 -4.33
C ILE A 118 -11.89 -3.86 -2.86
N ALA A 119 -11.04 -4.52 -2.08
CA ALA A 119 -11.19 -4.59 -0.64
C ALA A 119 -10.62 -3.32 -0.01
N ARG A 120 -11.43 -2.26 -0.05
CA ARG A 120 -11.00 -0.96 0.43
C ARG A 120 -10.82 -1.07 1.95
N ASN A 121 -9.60 -0.84 2.44
CA ASN A 121 -9.44 -0.12 3.69
C ASN A 121 -9.14 1.36 3.38
N PRO A 122 -10.13 2.16 2.94
CA PRO A 122 -9.93 3.60 2.75
C PRO A 122 -9.77 4.29 4.11
N LYS A 123 -10.23 3.61 5.17
CA LYS A 123 -10.10 3.99 6.56
C LYS A 123 -8.64 3.88 7.03
N ALA A 124 -7.78 3.01 6.49
CA ALA A 124 -6.39 2.89 6.96
C ALA A 124 -5.66 4.23 6.91
N LEU A 125 -5.46 4.78 5.71
CA LEU A 125 -4.74 6.04 5.56
C LEU A 125 -5.51 7.19 6.21
N SER A 126 -6.83 7.28 6.00
CA SER A 126 -7.61 8.38 6.60
C SER A 126 -7.66 8.32 8.14
N GLN A 127 -7.59 7.15 8.76
CA GLN A 127 -7.48 6.96 10.21
C GLN A 127 -6.07 7.26 10.71
N ILE A 128 -5.03 6.85 9.98
CA ILE A 128 -3.64 7.20 10.31
C ILE A 128 -3.48 8.72 10.35
N LEU A 129 -4.06 9.41 9.37
CA LEU A 129 -4.01 10.87 9.26
C LEU A 129 -5.05 11.58 10.14
N LYS A 130 -5.98 10.83 10.77
CA LYS A 130 -7.02 11.42 11.61
C LYS A 130 -6.38 11.95 12.89
N ASP A 131 -6.76 13.17 13.29
CA ASP A 131 -6.28 13.81 14.52
C ASP A 131 -4.75 14.02 14.57
N LYS A 132 -4.10 14.08 13.39
CA LYS A 132 -2.68 14.42 13.22
C LYS A 132 -2.53 15.73 12.48
N GLU A 133 -1.48 16.47 12.81
CA GLU A 133 -0.99 17.57 11.99
C GLU A 133 -0.25 17.00 10.78
N LEU A 134 -0.59 17.51 9.59
CA LEU A 134 -0.05 17.01 8.34
C LEU A 134 0.98 17.99 7.81
N TYR A 135 2.17 17.50 7.48
CA TYR A 135 3.24 18.28 6.89
C TYR A 135 3.61 17.73 5.52
N ALA A 136 3.95 18.61 4.60
CA ALA A 136 4.50 18.21 3.31
C ALA A 136 5.53 19.24 2.84
N CYS A 137 6.62 18.76 2.24
CA CYS A 137 7.59 19.64 1.63
C CYS A 137 7.04 20.21 0.30
N LYS A 138 7.55 21.37 -0.15
CA LYS A 138 7.13 22.02 -1.40
C LYS A 138 7.16 21.06 -2.58
N THR A 139 8.25 20.31 -2.75
CA THR A 139 8.38 19.30 -3.82
C THR A 139 7.25 18.27 -3.80
N ALA A 140 6.81 17.82 -2.62
CA ALA A 140 5.74 16.82 -2.51
C ALA A 140 4.38 17.39 -2.92
N VAL A 141 4.07 18.62 -2.47
CA VAL A 141 2.81 19.30 -2.76
C VAL A 141 2.69 19.60 -4.26
N GLU A 142 3.74 20.15 -4.88
CA GLU A 142 3.74 20.47 -6.31
C GLU A 142 3.55 19.22 -7.17
N LYS A 143 4.23 18.11 -6.83
CA LYS A 143 4.06 16.85 -7.57
C LYS A 143 2.69 16.24 -7.36
N PHE A 144 2.14 16.30 -6.16
CA PHE A 144 0.79 15.85 -5.89
C PHE A 144 -0.22 16.63 -6.74
N GLN A 145 -0.14 17.95 -6.73
CA GLN A 145 -1.05 18.82 -7.49
C GLN A 145 -0.92 18.57 -9.00
N GLY A 146 0.30 18.48 -9.53
CA GLY A 146 0.52 18.18 -10.94
C GLY A 146 -0.06 16.84 -11.39
N ILE A 147 -0.05 15.81 -10.54
CA ILE A 147 -0.69 14.52 -10.81
C ILE A 147 -2.22 14.66 -10.81
N VAL A 148 -2.78 15.34 -9.81
CA VAL A 148 -4.23 15.56 -9.70
C VAL A 148 -4.75 16.36 -10.90
N ASP A 149 -4.03 17.38 -11.34
CA ASP A 149 -4.41 18.20 -12.49
C ASP A 149 -4.37 17.41 -13.80
N ALA A 150 -3.32 16.61 -13.98
CA ALA A 150 -3.11 15.82 -15.19
C ALA A 150 -4.14 14.69 -15.36
N ILE A 151 -4.41 13.93 -14.29
CA ILE A 151 -5.19 12.68 -14.40
C ILE A 151 -6.36 12.54 -13.41
N GLY A 152 -6.58 13.52 -12.52
CA GLY A 152 -7.63 13.46 -11.50
C GLY A 152 -9.04 13.72 -12.06
N GLY A 153 -9.98 12.83 -11.76
CA GLY A 153 -11.40 13.04 -12.05
C GLY A 153 -12.06 14.07 -11.11
N PRO A 154 -13.34 14.43 -11.34
CA PRO A 154 -14.03 15.46 -10.56
C PRO A 154 -14.04 15.22 -9.05
N GLY A 155 -14.21 13.97 -8.62
CA GLY A 155 -14.20 13.58 -7.22
C GLY A 155 -12.79 13.61 -6.62
N GLU A 156 -11.78 13.18 -7.36
CA GLU A 156 -10.37 13.26 -6.95
C GLU A 156 -9.92 14.71 -6.78
N GLN A 157 -10.32 15.58 -7.71
CA GLN A 157 -10.10 17.02 -7.65
C GLN A 157 -10.76 17.65 -6.43
N GLN A 158 -12.02 17.30 -6.13
CA GLN A 158 -12.72 17.81 -4.94
C GLN A 158 -12.06 17.33 -3.64
N ARG A 159 -11.63 16.07 -3.58
CA ARG A 159 -10.91 15.52 -2.41
C ARG A 159 -9.56 16.19 -2.22
N ALA A 160 -8.82 16.47 -3.29
CA ALA A 160 -7.57 17.22 -3.23
C ALA A 160 -7.78 18.64 -2.68
N LYS A 161 -8.78 19.37 -3.18
CA LYS A 161 -9.16 20.71 -2.68
C LYS A 161 -9.54 20.71 -1.19
N SER A 162 -10.14 19.62 -0.71
CA SER A 162 -10.50 19.47 0.71
C SER A 162 -9.30 19.09 1.59
N LEU A 163 -8.26 18.47 1.01
CA LEU A 163 -7.06 18.04 1.72
C LEU A 163 -6.02 19.15 1.85
N SER A 164 -5.79 19.93 0.79
CA SER A 164 -4.72 20.95 0.76
C SER A 164 -4.72 21.91 1.95
N PRO A 165 -5.85 22.44 2.44
CA PRO A 165 -5.87 23.35 3.59
C PRO A 165 -5.44 22.69 4.92
N ARG A 166 -5.43 21.36 4.99
CA ARG A 166 -5.03 20.61 6.19
C ARG A 166 -3.52 20.35 6.27
N ILE A 167 -2.76 20.69 5.21
CA ILE A 167 -1.34 20.39 5.10
C ILE A 167 -0.52 21.65 5.36
N HIS A 168 0.36 21.58 6.35
CA HIS A 168 1.41 22.55 6.61
C HIS A 168 2.56 22.35 5.62
N VAL A 169 2.68 23.30 4.68
CA VAL A 169 3.76 23.25 3.69
C VAL A 169 5.05 23.77 4.31
N VAL A 170 6.12 23.00 4.21
CA VAL A 170 7.47 23.33 4.71
C VAL A 170 8.50 23.36 3.59
N ASP A 171 9.63 24.02 3.84
CA ASP A 171 10.74 24.06 2.89
C ASP A 171 11.38 22.68 2.70
N ASP A 172 11.92 22.46 1.50
CA ASP A 172 12.60 21.23 1.13
C ASP A 172 13.95 21.11 1.86
N VAL A 173 14.15 20.04 2.62
CA VAL A 173 15.42 19.72 3.28
C VAL A 173 15.88 18.33 2.83
N PRO A 174 16.82 18.22 1.88
CA PRO A 174 17.26 16.93 1.38
C PRO A 174 18.15 16.18 2.37
N CYS A 175 17.99 14.86 2.42
CA CYS A 175 18.89 13.97 3.15
C CYS A 175 20.25 13.88 2.45
N THR A 176 21.32 14.32 3.11
CA THR A 176 22.69 14.36 2.56
C THR A 176 23.52 13.11 2.88
N SER A 177 23.07 12.28 3.83
CA SER A 177 23.76 11.05 4.27
C SER A 177 23.57 9.84 3.34
N LEU A 178 22.85 10.01 2.23
CA LEU A 178 22.57 8.94 1.27
C LEU A 178 23.19 9.27 -0.09
N SER A 179 23.79 8.25 -0.70
CA SER A 179 24.31 8.36 -2.06
C SER A 179 23.24 7.97 -3.08
N LEU A 180 23.10 8.77 -4.14
CA LEU A 180 22.19 8.51 -5.25
C LEU A 180 22.55 7.18 -5.95
N GLY A 181 21.52 6.43 -6.37
CA GLY A 181 21.70 5.20 -7.13
C GLY A 181 20.53 4.23 -7.02
N GLY A 182 20.23 3.51 -8.10
CA GLY A 182 19.19 2.47 -8.13
C GLY A 182 17.81 2.99 -7.68
N GLN A 183 17.39 2.60 -6.47
CA GLN A 183 16.10 2.97 -5.87
C GLN A 183 16.15 4.32 -5.10
N ILE A 184 17.35 4.89 -4.89
CA ILE A 184 17.56 6.17 -4.20
C ILE A 184 17.60 7.29 -5.25
N LYS A 185 16.45 7.94 -5.40
CA LYS A 185 16.24 9.07 -6.32
C LYS A 185 16.25 10.39 -5.55
N SER A 186 16.73 11.46 -6.20
CA SER A 186 16.79 12.82 -5.62
C SER A 186 15.48 13.26 -4.94
N ARG A 187 14.34 13.00 -5.59
CA ARG A 187 13.01 13.30 -5.02
C ARG A 187 12.78 12.65 -3.66
N SER A 188 13.15 11.38 -3.52
CA SER A 188 12.96 10.67 -2.26
C SER A 188 13.90 11.22 -1.18
N LEU A 189 15.10 11.68 -1.52
CA LEU A 189 15.99 12.34 -0.56
C LEU A 189 15.37 13.64 0.00
N ILE A 190 14.70 14.42 -0.84
CA ILE A 190 13.99 15.63 -0.42
C ILE A 190 12.83 15.28 0.51
N ILE A 191 11.93 14.38 0.10
CA ILE A 191 10.72 14.04 0.88
C ILE A 191 11.09 13.45 2.24
N PHE A 192 11.93 12.42 2.27
CA PHE A 192 12.28 11.72 3.50
C PHE A 192 13.26 12.53 4.36
N GLY A 193 14.17 13.28 3.73
CA GLY A 193 15.04 14.23 4.45
C GLY A 193 14.24 15.31 5.16
N THR A 194 13.21 15.85 4.51
CA THR A 194 12.38 16.90 5.10
C THR A 194 11.60 16.34 6.29
N GLY A 195 10.99 15.16 6.14
CA GLY A 195 10.31 14.47 7.24
C GLY A 195 11.23 14.24 8.44
N GLN A 196 12.46 13.80 8.19
CA GLN A 196 13.47 13.61 9.25
C GLN A 196 13.86 14.94 9.91
N ALA A 197 14.07 16.00 9.14
CA ALA A 197 14.49 17.31 9.64
C ALA A 197 13.46 17.95 10.57
N ILE A 198 12.17 17.72 10.33
CA ILE A 198 11.07 18.22 11.18
C ILE A 198 10.62 17.19 12.24
N HIS A 199 11.33 16.07 12.37
CA HIS A 199 10.99 14.96 13.28
C HIS A 199 9.58 14.38 13.06
N ALA A 200 9.09 14.37 11.83
CA ALA A 200 7.80 13.79 11.46
C ALA A 200 7.93 12.34 10.96
N ILE A 201 6.93 11.52 11.32
CA ILE A 201 6.78 10.17 10.75
C ILE A 201 6.37 10.30 9.29
N THR A 202 7.19 9.77 8.38
CA THR A 202 6.92 9.85 6.94
C THR A 202 5.98 8.73 6.51
N VAL A 203 4.78 9.08 6.04
CA VAL A 203 3.81 8.12 5.48
C VAL A 203 4.14 7.86 4.01
N THR A 204 4.37 6.61 3.62
CA THR A 204 4.86 6.28 2.26
C THR A 204 4.43 4.93 1.72
N ALA A 205 4.28 4.83 0.39
CA ALA A 205 4.18 3.57 -0.34
C ALA A 205 5.53 3.14 -0.99
N ASN A 206 6.58 3.95 -0.88
CA ASN A 206 7.88 3.69 -1.51
C ASN A 206 8.79 2.82 -0.64
N THR A 207 8.39 1.56 -0.44
CA THR A 207 9.14 0.58 0.35
C THR A 207 10.55 0.33 -0.18
N SER A 208 10.73 0.37 -1.51
CA SER A 208 12.03 0.17 -2.17
C SER A 208 13.06 1.21 -1.76
N PHE A 209 12.66 2.49 -1.65
CA PHE A 209 13.55 3.55 -1.19
C PHE A 209 13.99 3.33 0.26
N VAL A 210 13.04 3.06 1.16
CA VAL A 210 13.34 2.89 2.59
C VAL A 210 14.30 1.72 2.82
N ARG A 211 14.10 0.60 2.11
CA ARG A 211 14.99 -0.55 2.17
C ARG A 211 16.40 -0.21 1.66
N ALA A 212 16.51 0.50 0.55
CA ALA A 212 17.79 0.91 0.00
C ALA A 212 18.54 1.89 0.93
N ALA A 213 17.84 2.82 1.56
CA ALA A 213 18.42 3.73 2.55
C ALA A 213 18.96 2.96 3.77
N GLN A 214 18.19 1.98 4.26
CA GLN A 214 18.61 1.14 5.39
C GLN A 214 19.86 0.31 5.07
N GLN A 215 20.03 -0.15 3.82
CA GLN A 215 21.25 -0.83 3.37
C GLN A 215 22.48 0.08 3.37
N GLN A 216 22.29 1.40 3.20
CA GLN A 216 23.35 2.41 3.36
C GLN A 216 23.49 2.90 4.81
N GLY A 217 22.81 2.28 5.78
CA GLY A 217 22.92 2.61 7.20
C GLY A 217 22.01 3.75 7.68
N VAL A 218 21.15 4.31 6.82
CA VAL A 218 20.22 5.39 7.20
C VAL A 218 18.84 4.82 7.46
N ARG A 219 18.26 5.10 8.64
CA ARG A 219 16.90 4.70 9.00
C ARG A 219 16.00 5.91 9.08
N PHE A 220 14.81 5.78 8.49
CA PHE A 220 13.75 6.78 8.58
C PHE A 220 12.60 6.23 9.41
N ASP A 221 11.97 7.10 10.20
CA ASP A 221 10.70 6.80 10.86
C ASP A 221 9.57 6.88 9.83
N VAL A 222 9.04 5.71 9.48
CA VAL A 222 8.08 5.57 8.38
C VAL A 222 6.86 4.78 8.78
N LEU A 223 5.73 5.18 8.22
CA LEU A 223 4.52 4.38 8.21
C LEU A 223 4.20 3.98 6.77
N PHE A 224 4.05 2.68 6.53
CA PHE A 224 3.76 2.18 5.19
C PHE A 224 2.27 2.19 4.88
N HIS A 225 1.93 2.63 3.67
CA HIS A 225 0.60 2.44 3.10
C HIS A 225 0.71 1.87 1.68
N GLU A 226 -0.36 1.26 1.19
CA GLU A 226 -0.39 0.80 -0.20
C GLU A 226 -0.52 1.97 -1.18
N ALA A 227 0.22 1.89 -2.29
CA ALA A 227 0.08 2.85 -3.39
C ALA A 227 -1.30 2.71 -4.02
N ARG A 228 -1.94 3.85 -4.31
CA ARG A 228 -3.22 3.91 -5.02
C ARG A 228 -3.09 4.82 -6.23
N ALA A 229 -3.55 4.33 -7.38
CA ALA A 229 -3.65 5.13 -8.58
C ALA A 229 -4.93 5.99 -8.51
N LEU A 230 -4.89 7.13 -9.20
CA LEU A 230 -6.10 7.86 -9.55
C LEU A 230 -6.84 7.07 -10.64
N THR A 231 -8.15 6.83 -10.47
CA THR A 231 -8.94 5.92 -11.32
C THR A 231 -10.08 6.62 -12.05
N GLU A 232 -10.58 7.76 -11.56
CA GLU A 232 -11.82 8.35 -12.07
C GLU A 232 -11.76 8.74 -13.56
N ARG A 233 -10.64 9.30 -14.06
CA ARG A 233 -10.50 9.57 -15.52
C ARG A 233 -10.26 8.33 -16.36
N LYS A 234 -9.79 7.23 -15.76
CA LYS A 234 -9.51 5.96 -16.47
C LYS A 234 -10.72 5.04 -16.56
N GLU A 235 -11.77 5.31 -15.78
CA GLU A 235 -13.04 4.56 -15.80
C GLU A 235 -14.02 5.07 -16.86
N ILE A 236 -13.73 6.21 -17.51
CA ILE A 236 -14.62 6.85 -18.51
C ILE A 236 -14.47 6.20 -19.91
N HIS A 237 -13.57 5.24 -20.10
CA HIS A 237 -13.34 4.55 -21.39
C HIS A 237 -13.32 3.03 -21.21
#